data_AF-A0A1E1LN32-F1
#
_entry.id   AF-A0A1E1LN32-F1
#
_cell.length_a   1.000
_cell.length_b   1.000
_cell.length_c   1.000
_cell.angle_alpha   90.00
_cell.angle_beta   90.00
_cell.angle_gamma   90.00
#
_symmetry.space_group_name_H-M   'P 1'
#
loop_
_entity.id
_entity.type
_entity.pdbx_description
1 polymer ?
#
loop_
_entity_poly.entity_id
_entity_poly.type
_entity_poly.pdbx_seq_one_letter_code
_entity_poly.pdbx_strand_id
1 'polypeptide(L)'
;MFSLRFIFISTILALSVAANAIDCLEGIVTATGKFTFNATDDYYNNLCHGEFFLTSVYAAAKVYCTPEEIVAGSAAIGKTCSEYGFTVLTPYAEFAPILTDAFISSLPVVNFEDIVVEPTRNTSVIVSESLYKTGKNTYAVFVQSLALDSRYGWGVYGFWCGILLIGIVTRFVKFLAHKMQQNHPVDVTALESCSYPAVYTTAQKIRGWSQAKIILPPLIGTHHRRLLGGFTIPTRIQSFVVLAYWAWSIIICAVSYNIFSPNIYYTTEVQAWRYISDRTAVMSYANLPVMWMFSGRNNVFLWATGWEFSTFNLFHRHVARIATLRIMTDTEALNLDCDSQ
;
A
#
# COMPACT_ATOMS: atom_id res chain seq x y z
N MET A 1 21.74 -15.78 7.71
CA MET A 1 21.97 -15.24 6.35
C MET A 1 20.74 -15.33 5.42
N PHE A 2 19.69 -16.09 5.77
CA PHE A 2 18.44 -16.18 4.99
C PHE A 2 17.40 -15.08 5.28
N SER A 3 17.50 -14.36 6.40
CA SER A 3 16.45 -13.41 6.83
C SER A 3 16.51 -12.01 6.18
N LEU A 4 17.65 -11.59 5.62
CA LEU A 4 17.73 -10.30 4.92
C LEU A 4 17.18 -10.35 3.49
N ARG A 5 17.20 -11.51 2.83
CA ARG A 5 16.73 -11.65 1.45
C ARG A 5 15.21 -11.59 1.34
N PHE A 6 14.47 -12.02 2.35
CA PHE A 6 13.00 -11.89 2.37
C PHE A 6 12.52 -10.45 2.54
N ILE A 7 13.25 -9.64 3.32
CA ILE A 7 12.94 -8.21 3.48
C ILE A 7 13.15 -7.48 2.13
N PHE A 8 14.17 -7.88 1.37
CA PHE A 8 14.43 -7.33 0.04
C PHE A 8 13.45 -7.76 -1.04
N ILE A 9 12.78 -8.93 -0.92
CA ILE A 9 11.82 -9.38 -1.95
C ILE A 9 10.47 -8.65 -1.81
N SER A 10 10.08 -8.24 -0.60
CA SER A 10 8.87 -7.41 -0.43
C SER A 10 9.07 -5.94 -0.81
N THR A 11 10.31 -5.45 -0.92
CA THR A 11 10.60 -4.09 -1.43
C THR A 11 10.70 -4.02 -2.96
N ILE A 12 10.73 -5.16 -3.68
CA ILE A 12 10.82 -5.22 -5.16
C ILE A 12 9.43 -5.38 -5.79
N LEU A 13 8.39 -4.76 -5.23
CA LEU A 13 7.14 -4.50 -5.95
C LEU A 13 6.88 -3.00 -6.15
N ALA A 14 7.93 -2.21 -6.22
CA ALA A 14 7.92 -0.99 -7.01
C ALA A 14 8.04 -1.37 -8.50
N LEU A 15 7.03 -2.07 -9.04
CA LEU A 15 6.85 -2.11 -10.49
C LEU A 15 6.68 -0.65 -10.92
N SER A 16 7.65 -0.16 -11.71
CA SER A 16 7.50 1.00 -12.56
C SER A 16 6.18 0.86 -13.30
N VAL A 17 5.23 1.74 -12.99
CA VAL A 17 3.93 1.78 -13.67
C VAL A 17 4.21 2.31 -15.07
N ALA A 18 3.97 1.49 -16.09
CA ALA A 18 3.90 1.95 -17.46
C ALA A 18 2.85 3.07 -17.55
N ALA A 19 3.09 4.08 -18.39
CA ALA A 19 2.11 5.14 -18.65
C ALA A 19 0.74 4.50 -18.92
N ASN A 20 -0.27 4.85 -18.12
CA ASN A 20 -1.59 4.28 -18.26
C ASN A 20 -2.33 5.03 -19.36
N ALA A 21 -3.01 4.32 -20.26
CA ALA A 21 -3.73 4.92 -21.39
C ALA A 21 -4.85 5.89 -20.92
N ILE A 22 -5.24 5.80 -19.65
CA ILE A 22 -6.24 6.65 -19.02
C ILE A 22 -5.68 8.03 -18.64
N ASP A 23 -4.36 8.13 -18.36
CA ASP A 23 -3.74 9.32 -17.76
C ASP A 23 -3.89 10.58 -18.62
N CYS A 24 -3.97 10.42 -19.95
CA CYS A 24 -4.07 11.56 -20.87
C CYS A 24 -5.39 12.32 -20.69
N LEU A 25 -6.52 11.62 -20.83
CA LEU A 25 -7.83 12.27 -20.76
C LEU A 25 -8.18 12.68 -19.33
N GLU A 26 -7.84 11.87 -18.33
CA GLU A 26 -8.04 12.22 -16.92
C GLU A 26 -7.17 13.40 -16.49
N GLY A 27 -5.97 13.53 -17.05
CA GLY A 27 -5.13 14.72 -16.86
C GLY A 27 -5.78 15.98 -17.41
N ILE A 28 -6.43 15.88 -18.58
CA ILE A 28 -7.19 16.99 -19.19
C ILE A 28 -8.42 17.33 -18.35
N VAL A 29 -9.19 16.34 -17.91
CA VAL A 29 -10.32 16.53 -17.00
C VAL A 29 -9.88 17.17 -15.69
N THR A 30 -8.75 16.75 -15.14
CA THR A 30 -8.16 17.31 -13.92
C THR A 30 -7.80 18.79 -14.09
N ALA A 31 -7.22 19.15 -15.23
CA ALA A 31 -6.90 20.53 -15.55
C ALA A 31 -8.14 21.38 -15.83
N THR A 32 -9.06 20.87 -16.64
CA THR A 32 -10.27 21.58 -17.06
C THR A 32 -11.27 21.73 -15.92
N GLY A 33 -11.33 20.74 -15.02
CA GLY A 33 -12.25 20.71 -13.87
C GLY A 33 -11.93 21.71 -12.77
N LYS A 34 -10.83 22.46 -12.88
CA LYS A 34 -10.58 23.64 -12.04
C LYS A 34 -11.31 24.89 -12.50
N PHE A 35 -11.82 24.89 -13.73
CA PHE A 35 -12.67 25.95 -14.24
C PHE A 35 -14.13 25.59 -14.03
N THR A 36 -14.92 26.57 -13.61
CA THR A 36 -16.36 26.41 -13.45
C THR A 36 -17.05 26.82 -14.74
N PHE A 37 -17.60 25.85 -15.46
CA PHE A 37 -18.48 26.06 -16.60
C PHE A 37 -19.92 26.04 -16.10
N ASN A 38 -20.69 27.10 -16.36
CA ASN A 38 -22.08 27.22 -15.92
C ASN A 38 -22.28 27.00 -14.39
N ALA A 39 -22.22 28.07 -13.61
CA ALA A 39 -22.08 28.04 -12.14
C ALA A 39 -23.23 27.38 -11.34
N THR A 40 -24.31 26.94 -11.98
CA THR A 40 -25.48 26.32 -11.32
C THR A 40 -25.50 24.80 -11.37
N ASP A 41 -24.62 24.16 -12.14
CA ASP A 41 -24.67 22.71 -12.35
C ASP A 41 -23.87 21.93 -11.28
N ASP A 42 -24.42 20.77 -10.88
CA ASP A 42 -23.73 19.81 -10.03
C ASP A 42 -22.42 19.32 -10.69
N TYR A 43 -21.42 18.97 -9.87
CA TYR A 43 -20.09 18.56 -10.36
C TYR A 43 -20.18 17.43 -11.39
N TYR A 44 -20.96 16.37 -11.08
CA TYR A 44 -21.11 15.24 -11.98
C TYR A 44 -21.95 15.58 -13.20
N ASN A 45 -22.92 16.48 -13.09
CA ASN A 45 -23.68 16.94 -14.25
C ASN A 45 -22.77 17.66 -15.25
N ASN A 46 -21.89 18.55 -14.76
CA ASN A 46 -20.94 19.25 -15.62
C ASN A 46 -19.89 18.29 -16.23
N LEU A 47 -19.35 17.37 -15.42
CA LEU A 47 -18.38 16.36 -15.88
C LEU A 47 -18.97 15.45 -16.97
N CYS A 48 -20.23 15.04 -16.84
CA CYS A 48 -20.82 13.99 -17.66
C CYS A 48 -21.69 14.50 -18.81
N HIS A 49 -22.28 15.69 -18.69
CA HIS A 49 -23.20 16.30 -19.66
C HIS A 49 -22.87 17.74 -20.04
N GLY A 50 -21.98 18.41 -19.31
CA GLY A 50 -21.69 19.83 -19.50
C GLY A 50 -21.15 20.12 -20.90
N GLU A 51 -21.94 20.78 -21.75
CA GLU A 51 -21.58 21.02 -23.15
C GLU A 51 -20.26 21.79 -23.28
N PHE A 52 -20.10 22.87 -22.52
CA PHE A 52 -18.87 23.66 -22.55
C PHE A 52 -17.67 22.90 -21.99
N PHE A 53 -17.87 22.16 -20.90
CA PHE A 53 -16.83 21.37 -20.25
C PHE A 53 -16.35 20.23 -21.15
N LEU A 54 -17.27 19.39 -21.64
CA LEU A 54 -16.96 18.26 -22.51
C LEU A 54 -16.37 18.71 -23.85
N THR A 55 -16.87 19.81 -24.43
CA THR A 55 -16.25 20.39 -25.64
C THR A 55 -14.79 20.79 -25.37
N SER A 56 -14.50 21.38 -24.21
CA SER A 56 -13.14 21.77 -23.82
C SER A 56 -12.24 20.55 -23.61
N VAL A 57 -12.73 19.53 -22.90
CA VAL A 57 -12.02 18.28 -22.64
C VAL A 57 -11.71 17.54 -23.94
N TYR A 58 -12.72 17.35 -24.79
CA TYR A 58 -12.56 16.60 -26.04
C TYR A 58 -11.79 17.37 -27.11
N ALA A 59 -11.87 18.71 -27.14
CA ALA A 59 -11.00 19.54 -27.96
C ALA A 59 -9.53 19.35 -27.58
N ALA A 60 -9.21 19.45 -26.29
CA ALA A 60 -7.85 19.20 -25.79
C ALA A 60 -7.41 17.75 -26.01
N ALA A 61 -8.32 16.78 -25.86
CA ALA A 61 -8.02 15.37 -26.09
C ALA A 61 -7.64 15.09 -27.55
N LYS A 62 -8.31 15.74 -28.51
CA LYS A 62 -7.96 15.65 -29.93
C LYS A 62 -6.57 16.22 -30.24
N VAL A 63 -6.11 17.20 -29.46
CA VAL A 63 -4.78 17.81 -29.63
C VAL A 63 -3.67 16.99 -28.97
N TYR A 64 -3.90 16.49 -27.75
CA TYR A 64 -2.83 15.90 -26.93
C TYR A 64 -2.85 14.37 -26.81
N CYS A 65 -4.01 13.71 -27.01
CA CYS A 65 -4.18 12.29 -26.78
C CYS A 65 -4.26 11.48 -28.08
N THR A 66 -3.85 10.22 -28.02
CA THR A 66 -4.06 9.23 -29.07
C THR A 66 -5.51 8.72 -29.07
N PRO A 67 -6.04 8.20 -30.20
CA PRO A 67 -7.39 7.63 -30.25
C PRO A 67 -7.62 6.54 -29.19
N GLU A 68 -6.60 5.72 -28.93
CA GLU A 68 -6.64 4.67 -27.91
C GLU A 68 -6.77 5.25 -26.49
N GLU A 69 -6.02 6.31 -26.17
CA GLU A 69 -6.12 7.02 -24.89
C GLU A 69 -7.48 7.71 -24.71
N ILE A 70 -8.06 8.25 -25.78
CA ILE A 70 -9.41 8.84 -25.74
C ILE A 70 -10.44 7.77 -25.39
N VAL A 71 -10.41 6.60 -26.05
CA VAL A 71 -11.34 5.50 -25.77
C VAL A 71 -11.17 4.98 -24.34
N ALA A 72 -9.92 4.73 -23.91
CA ALA A 72 -9.64 4.25 -22.57
C ALA A 72 -10.05 5.26 -21.48
N GLY A 73 -9.71 6.53 -21.68
CA GLY A 73 -10.08 7.62 -20.78
C GLY A 73 -11.59 7.84 -20.70
N SER A 74 -12.30 7.86 -21.84
CA SER A 74 -13.75 8.02 -21.86
C SER A 74 -14.46 6.85 -21.17
N ALA A 75 -13.93 5.63 -21.27
CA ALA A 75 -14.44 4.50 -20.51
C ALA A 75 -14.24 4.67 -18.99
N ALA A 76 -13.08 5.20 -18.56
CA ALA A 76 -12.81 5.48 -17.15
C ALA A 76 -13.73 6.57 -16.58
N ILE A 77 -13.87 7.69 -17.28
CA ILE A 77 -14.77 8.78 -16.88
C ILE A 77 -16.23 8.30 -16.92
N GLY A 78 -16.62 7.52 -17.94
CA GLY A 78 -17.95 6.93 -18.04
C GLY A 78 -18.29 6.05 -16.83
N LYS A 79 -17.31 5.32 -16.31
CA LYS A 79 -17.46 4.58 -15.05
C LYS A 79 -17.73 5.52 -13.88
N THR A 80 -16.95 6.59 -13.72
CA THR A 80 -17.15 7.62 -12.69
C THR A 80 -18.55 8.26 -12.76
N CYS A 81 -19.00 8.60 -13.97
CA CYS A 81 -20.35 9.12 -14.22
C CYS A 81 -21.44 8.14 -13.77
N SER A 82 -21.26 6.84 -14.04
CA SER A 82 -22.23 5.82 -13.66
C SER A 82 -22.23 5.49 -12.17
N GLU A 83 -21.06 5.41 -11.53
CA GLU A 83 -20.91 4.99 -10.13
C GLU A 83 -21.22 6.11 -9.15
N TYR A 84 -20.84 7.35 -9.46
CA TYR A 84 -20.97 8.49 -8.56
C TYR A 84 -21.97 9.54 -9.04
N GLY A 85 -22.05 9.77 -10.34
CA GLY A 85 -23.00 10.73 -10.94
C GLY A 85 -24.38 10.15 -11.25
N PHE A 86 -24.56 8.83 -11.07
CA PHE A 86 -25.78 8.08 -11.45
C PHE A 86 -26.28 8.40 -12.86
N THR A 87 -25.36 8.66 -13.78
CA THR A 87 -25.65 9.12 -15.13
C THR A 87 -24.65 8.56 -16.15
N VAL A 88 -24.90 8.79 -17.43
CA VAL A 88 -24.04 8.32 -18.52
C VAL A 88 -23.23 9.49 -19.08
N LEU A 89 -21.96 9.26 -19.39
CA LEU A 89 -21.12 10.24 -20.06
C LEU A 89 -21.58 10.45 -21.51
N THR A 90 -21.76 11.70 -21.94
CA THR A 90 -21.98 12.01 -23.35
C THR A 90 -20.75 11.60 -24.18
N PRO A 91 -20.90 10.69 -25.15
CA PRO A 91 -19.77 10.08 -25.83
C PRO A 91 -19.04 11.07 -26.73
N TYR A 92 -17.73 10.87 -26.89
CA TYR A 92 -16.87 11.66 -27.79
C TYR A 92 -17.43 11.76 -29.22
N ALA A 93 -18.13 10.73 -29.70
CA ALA A 93 -18.72 10.68 -31.04
C ALA A 93 -19.71 11.82 -31.33
N GLU A 94 -20.39 12.35 -30.30
CA GLU A 94 -21.32 13.48 -30.47
C GLU A 94 -20.58 14.81 -30.70
N PHE A 95 -19.38 14.97 -30.13
CA PHE A 95 -18.57 16.17 -30.26
C PHE A 95 -17.61 16.11 -31.46
N ALA A 96 -17.19 14.91 -31.87
CA ALA A 96 -16.22 14.70 -32.95
C ALA A 96 -16.51 15.49 -34.25
N PRO A 97 -17.78 15.65 -34.72
CA PRO A 97 -18.08 16.44 -35.91
C PRO A 97 -17.81 17.94 -35.76
N ILE A 98 -17.96 18.49 -34.54
CA ILE A 98 -17.81 19.92 -34.25
C ILE A 98 -16.33 20.27 -34.04
N LEU A 99 -15.55 19.33 -33.52
CA LEU A 99 -14.14 19.49 -33.17
C LEU A 99 -13.21 19.51 -34.40
N THR A 100 -13.43 20.44 -35.33
CA THR A 100 -12.51 20.71 -36.44
C THR A 100 -11.27 21.48 -35.98
N ASP A 101 -10.17 21.41 -36.71
CA ASP A 101 -8.93 22.12 -36.33
C ASP A 101 -9.13 23.64 -36.33
N ALA A 102 -10.00 24.15 -37.20
CA ALA A 102 -10.42 25.55 -37.23
C ALA A 102 -11.21 25.95 -35.98
N PHE A 103 -12.14 25.09 -35.53
CA PHE A 103 -12.89 25.31 -34.29
C PHE A 103 -11.95 25.30 -33.08
N ILE A 104 -11.09 24.29 -32.97
CA ILE A 104 -10.13 24.17 -31.86
C ILE A 104 -9.22 25.40 -31.79
N SER A 105 -8.74 25.89 -32.93
CA SER A 105 -7.89 27.09 -33.00
C SER A 105 -8.63 28.39 -32.66
N SER A 106 -9.97 28.39 -32.70
CA SER A 106 -10.79 29.54 -32.31
C SER A 106 -11.06 29.60 -30.80
N LEU A 107 -10.81 28.52 -30.07
CA LEU A 107 -11.06 28.46 -28.63
C LEU A 107 -10.04 29.30 -27.84
N PRO A 108 -10.47 30.03 -26.80
CA PRO A 108 -9.56 30.72 -25.90
C PRO A 108 -8.67 29.71 -25.15
N VAL A 109 -7.36 29.99 -25.12
CA VAL A 109 -6.38 29.17 -24.42
C VAL A 109 -6.31 29.55 -22.95
N VAL A 110 -6.35 28.56 -22.05
CA VAL A 110 -6.25 28.76 -20.59
C VAL A 110 -4.97 28.13 -20.03
N ASN A 111 -4.38 28.83 -19.06
CA ASN A 111 -3.13 28.49 -18.38
C ASN A 111 -3.35 28.17 -16.90
N PHE A 112 -2.27 27.80 -16.21
CA PHE A 112 -2.32 27.45 -14.79
C PHE A 112 -2.69 28.66 -13.91
N GLU A 113 -2.18 29.84 -14.26
CA GLU A 113 -2.43 31.09 -13.53
C GLU A 113 -3.91 31.51 -13.61
N ASP A 114 -4.57 31.16 -14.71
CA ASP A 114 -5.97 31.51 -14.97
C ASP A 114 -6.94 30.80 -14.01
N ILE A 115 -6.50 29.70 -13.38
CA ILE A 115 -7.29 28.99 -12.36
C ILE A 115 -7.60 29.90 -11.17
N VAL A 116 -6.68 30.81 -10.81
CA VAL A 116 -6.85 31.72 -9.67
C VAL A 116 -7.46 33.05 -10.11
N VAL A 117 -7.10 33.54 -11.31
CA VAL A 117 -7.50 34.87 -11.80
C VAL A 117 -8.93 34.88 -12.36
N GLU A 118 -9.29 33.88 -13.15
CA GLU A 118 -10.58 33.82 -13.84
C GLU A 118 -11.10 32.37 -13.91
N PRO A 119 -11.54 31.79 -12.78
CA PRO A 119 -11.97 30.40 -12.71
C PRO A 119 -13.28 30.13 -13.46
N THR A 120 -14.15 31.13 -13.60
CA THR A 120 -15.46 30.98 -14.25
C THR A 120 -15.36 31.16 -15.75
N ARG A 121 -15.86 30.20 -16.52
CA ARG A 121 -15.85 30.23 -17.99
C ARG A 121 -17.28 30.13 -18.55
N ASN A 122 -17.63 31.08 -19.41
CA ASN A 122 -18.92 31.14 -20.10
C ASN A 122 -18.88 30.52 -21.51
N THR A 123 -17.70 30.09 -21.96
CA THR A 123 -17.46 29.48 -23.26
C THR A 123 -16.54 28.28 -23.10
N SER A 124 -16.52 27.39 -24.10
CA SER A 124 -15.50 26.34 -24.19
C SER A 124 -14.10 26.95 -24.32
N VAL A 125 -13.12 26.27 -23.75
CA VAL A 125 -11.71 26.69 -23.70
C VAL A 125 -10.82 25.54 -24.16
N ILE A 126 -9.56 25.84 -24.45
CA ILE A 126 -8.53 24.82 -24.66
C ILE A 126 -7.43 24.97 -23.62
N VAL A 127 -7.05 23.87 -22.96
CA VAL A 127 -5.95 23.89 -22.00
C VAL A 127 -4.61 24.02 -22.73
N SER A 128 -3.74 24.90 -22.24
CA SER A 128 -2.38 25.04 -22.78
C SER A 128 -1.55 23.78 -22.53
N GLU A 129 -0.47 23.59 -23.31
CA GLU A 129 0.37 22.39 -23.22
C GLU A 129 1.01 22.26 -21.82
N SER A 130 1.40 23.38 -21.20
CA SER A 130 1.95 23.40 -19.84
C SER A 130 0.90 22.97 -18.81
N LEU A 131 -0.33 23.48 -18.91
CA LEU A 131 -1.43 23.11 -18.03
C LEU A 131 -1.83 21.64 -18.22
N TYR A 132 -1.89 21.15 -19.46
CA TYR A 132 -2.13 19.73 -19.77
C TYR A 132 -1.07 18.83 -19.10
N LYS A 133 0.23 19.12 -19.30
CA LYS A 133 1.31 18.34 -18.69
C LYS A 133 1.22 18.35 -17.18
N THR A 134 0.88 19.49 -16.59
CA THR A 134 0.68 19.63 -15.15
C THR A 134 -0.49 18.77 -14.67
N GLY A 135 -1.63 18.82 -15.35
CA GLY A 135 -2.80 18.00 -15.02
C GLY A 135 -2.55 16.50 -15.15
N LYS A 136 -1.91 16.08 -16.24
CA LYS A 136 -1.49 14.69 -16.45
C LYS A 136 -0.55 14.20 -15.34
N ASN A 137 0.47 14.98 -15.00
CA ASN A 137 1.40 14.64 -13.92
C ASN A 137 0.69 14.62 -12.55
N THR A 138 -0.20 15.57 -12.27
CA THR A 138 -0.97 15.61 -11.02
C THR A 138 -1.82 14.37 -10.86
N TYR A 139 -2.57 14.00 -11.89
CA TYR A 139 -3.39 12.80 -11.88
C TYR A 139 -2.55 11.53 -11.73
N ALA A 140 -1.52 11.38 -12.57
CA ALA A 140 -0.68 10.17 -12.56
C ALA A 140 0.03 9.97 -11.21
N VAL A 141 0.59 11.03 -10.61
CA VAL A 141 1.25 10.96 -9.30
C VAL A 141 0.25 10.64 -8.19
N PHE A 142 -0.95 11.24 -8.23
CA PHE A 142 -2.01 10.95 -7.26
C PHE A 142 -2.43 9.47 -7.31
N VAL A 143 -2.77 8.96 -8.50
CA VAL A 143 -3.13 7.55 -8.70
C VAL A 143 -1.99 6.61 -8.31
N GLN A 144 -0.75 6.99 -8.62
CA GLN A 144 0.43 6.23 -8.21
C GLN A 144 0.56 6.17 -6.68
N SER A 145 0.32 7.27 -5.97
CA SER A 145 0.33 7.30 -4.51
C SER A 145 -0.69 6.33 -3.93
N LEU A 146 -1.95 6.41 -4.38
CA LEU A 146 -3.03 5.51 -3.94
C LEU A 146 -2.72 4.03 -4.21
N ALA A 147 -2.18 3.73 -5.40
CA ALA A 147 -1.78 2.38 -5.76
C ALA A 147 -0.65 1.86 -4.85
N LEU A 148 0.33 2.70 -4.53
CA LEU A 148 1.38 2.36 -3.59
C LEU A 148 0.82 2.16 -2.19
N ASP A 149 -0.09 3.02 -1.71
CA ASP A 149 -0.71 2.93 -0.38
C ASP A 149 -1.40 1.58 -0.21
N SER A 150 -2.21 1.20 -1.21
CA SER A 150 -2.85 -0.11 -1.26
C SER A 150 -1.83 -1.27 -1.25
N ARG A 151 -0.78 -1.20 -2.09
CA ARG A 151 0.27 -2.24 -2.16
C ARG A 151 0.98 -2.43 -0.83
N TYR A 152 1.35 -1.35 -0.13
CA TYR A 152 1.98 -1.47 1.19
C TYR A 152 1.02 -2.03 2.24
N GLY A 153 -0.29 -1.77 2.09
CA GLY A 153 -1.32 -2.35 2.94
C GLY A 153 -1.38 -3.86 2.80
N TRP A 154 -1.37 -4.35 1.56
CA TRP A 154 -1.23 -5.78 1.29
C TRP A 154 0.09 -6.36 1.81
N GLY A 155 1.16 -5.56 1.84
CA GLY A 155 2.45 -5.91 2.43
C GLY A 155 2.35 -6.30 3.91
N VAL A 156 1.46 -5.69 4.68
CA VAL A 156 1.19 -6.05 6.10
C VAL A 156 0.72 -7.50 6.18
N TYR A 157 -0.27 -7.86 5.37
CA TYR A 157 -0.80 -9.23 5.35
C TYR A 157 0.24 -10.23 4.84
N GLY A 158 1.00 -9.86 3.80
CA GLY A 158 2.08 -10.68 3.25
C GLY A 158 3.15 -11.01 4.30
N PHE A 159 3.60 -10.01 5.07
CA PHE A 159 4.57 -10.19 6.14
C PHE A 159 4.08 -11.20 7.19
N TRP A 160 2.88 -10.99 7.73
CA TRP A 160 2.36 -11.85 8.80
C TRP A 160 1.95 -13.23 8.31
N CYS A 161 1.40 -13.34 7.10
CA CYS A 161 1.12 -14.62 6.45
C CYS A 161 2.41 -15.43 6.26
N GLY A 162 3.50 -14.79 5.79
CA GLY A 162 4.81 -15.44 5.65
C GLY A 162 5.36 -15.96 6.98
N ILE A 163 5.27 -15.16 8.05
CA ILE A 163 5.70 -15.57 9.40
C ILE A 163 4.87 -16.74 9.93
N LEU A 164 3.54 -16.71 9.75
CA LEU A 164 2.67 -17.81 10.13
C LEU A 164 2.98 -19.07 9.33
N LEU A 165 3.17 -18.96 8.02
CA LEU A 165 3.52 -20.08 7.14
C LEU A 165 4.82 -20.75 7.58
N ILE A 166 5.85 -19.97 7.90
CA ILE A 166 7.12 -20.49 8.46
C ILE A 166 6.84 -21.25 9.77
N GLY A 167 6.00 -20.71 10.65
CA GLY A 167 5.57 -21.39 11.88
C GLY A 167 4.90 -22.74 11.61
N ILE A 168 3.95 -22.78 10.68
CA ILE A 168 3.23 -24.00 10.29
C ILE A 168 4.17 -25.05 9.69
N VAL A 169 5.02 -24.65 8.74
CA VAL A 169 5.99 -25.54 8.10
C VAL A 169 6.98 -26.11 9.12
N THR A 170 7.52 -25.28 10.01
CA THR A 170 8.47 -25.75 11.04
C THR A 170 7.84 -26.76 12.00
N ARG A 171 6.55 -26.59 12.34
CA ARG A 171 5.81 -27.58 13.14
C ARG A 171 5.58 -28.86 12.35
N PHE A 172 5.17 -28.77 11.08
CA PHE A 172 4.92 -29.92 10.23
C PHE A 172 6.18 -30.78 10.05
N VAL A 173 7.34 -30.15 9.80
CA VAL A 173 8.63 -30.84 9.72
C VAL A 173 8.98 -31.56 11.03
N LYS A 174 8.75 -30.92 12.19
CA LYS A 174 8.96 -31.55 13.51
C LYS A 174 8.04 -32.75 13.72
N PHE A 175 6.78 -32.65 13.30
CA PHE A 175 5.81 -33.74 13.39
C PHE A 175 6.24 -34.95 12.55
N LEU A 176 6.63 -34.73 11.29
CA LEU A 176 7.15 -35.79 10.42
C LEU A 176 8.41 -36.45 11.01
N ALA A 177 9.37 -35.64 11.48
CA ALA A 177 10.60 -36.16 12.09
C ALA A 177 10.32 -37.01 13.34
N HIS A 178 9.39 -36.59 14.20
CA HIS A 178 8.99 -37.35 15.38
C HIS A 178 8.33 -38.68 14.99
N LYS A 179 7.42 -38.66 14.00
CA LYS A 179 6.76 -39.88 13.50
C LYS A 179 7.76 -40.86 12.89
N MET A 180 8.75 -40.37 12.15
CA MET A 180 9.83 -41.21 11.61
C MET A 180 10.69 -41.82 12.74
N GLN A 181 10.99 -41.06 13.79
CA GLN A 181 11.78 -41.54 14.92
C GLN A 181 11.03 -42.57 15.79
N GLN A 182 9.70 -42.44 15.92
CA GLN A 182 8.86 -43.42 16.62
C GLN A 182 8.67 -44.74 15.86
N ASN A 183 8.84 -44.74 14.54
CA ASN A 183 8.77 -45.94 13.71
C ASN A 183 10.07 -46.77 13.70
N HIS A 184 11.12 -46.35 14.42
CA HIS A 184 12.25 -47.24 14.72
C HIS A 184 11.89 -48.10 15.94
N PRO A 185 11.67 -49.42 15.79
CA PRO A 185 11.53 -50.28 16.96
C PRO A 185 12.85 -50.21 17.74
N VAL A 186 12.79 -49.68 18.96
CA VAL A 186 13.87 -49.87 19.92
C VAL A 186 13.80 -51.32 20.32
N ASP A 187 14.71 -52.12 19.77
CA ASP A 187 14.86 -53.53 20.11
C ASP A 187 15.31 -53.60 21.58
N VAL A 188 14.40 -53.99 22.47
CA VAL A 188 14.61 -54.03 23.93
C VAL A 188 15.52 -55.21 24.34
N THR A 189 16.05 -55.96 23.36
CA THR A 189 16.92 -57.13 23.58
C THR A 189 18.40 -56.79 23.78
N ALA A 190 18.81 -55.52 23.75
CA ALA A 190 20.18 -55.10 24.01
C ALA A 190 20.37 -54.58 25.46
N LEU A 191 20.01 -55.39 26.46
CA LEU A 191 20.37 -55.12 27.87
C LEU A 191 21.75 -55.66 28.27
N GLU A 192 22.53 -56.17 27.33
CA GLU A 192 23.95 -56.50 27.53
C GLU A 192 24.77 -56.18 26.28
N SER A 193 25.23 -54.94 26.15
CA SER A 193 26.36 -54.62 25.28
C SER A 193 26.94 -53.26 25.66
N CYS A 194 28.24 -53.25 25.90
CA CYS A 194 29.04 -52.12 26.34
C CYS A 194 28.77 -50.79 25.63
N SER A 195 28.94 -49.72 26.39
CA SER A 195 28.91 -48.31 26.00
C SER A 195 29.68 -48.03 24.69
N TYR A 196 28.94 -47.76 23.61
CA TYR A 196 29.50 -47.15 22.38
C TYR A 196 29.19 -45.65 22.38
N PRO A 197 30.17 -44.78 22.04
CA PRO A 197 29.90 -43.36 21.90
C PRO A 197 28.99 -43.15 20.69
N ALA A 198 27.80 -42.59 20.90
CA ALA A 198 26.87 -42.25 19.82
C ALA A 198 27.55 -41.30 18.82
N VAL A 199 27.76 -41.75 17.58
CA VAL A 199 28.33 -40.92 16.52
C VAL A 199 27.29 -39.88 16.11
N TYR A 200 27.39 -38.69 16.70
CA TYR A 200 26.53 -37.55 16.37
C TYR A 200 26.83 -37.11 14.93
N THR A 201 25.85 -37.21 14.04
CA THR A 201 25.99 -36.70 12.67
C THR A 201 26.23 -35.18 12.69
N THR A 202 26.98 -34.65 11.71
CA THR A 202 27.28 -33.20 11.60
C THR A 202 26.01 -32.35 11.61
N ALA A 203 24.91 -32.88 11.04
CA ALA A 203 23.58 -32.27 11.06
C ALA A 203 22.97 -32.18 12.48
N GLN A 204 23.16 -33.20 13.33
CA GLN A 204 22.71 -33.19 14.72
C GLN A 204 23.52 -32.20 15.57
N LYS A 205 24.83 -32.05 15.31
CA LYS A 205 25.66 -31.01 15.94
C LYS A 205 25.22 -29.60 15.55
N ILE A 206 24.93 -29.34 14.27
CA ILE A 206 24.44 -28.04 13.79
C ILE A 206 23.03 -27.75 14.35
N ARG A 207 22.17 -28.78 14.44
CA ARG A 207 20.83 -28.66 15.02
C ARG A 207 20.89 -28.41 16.53
N GLY A 208 21.73 -29.12 17.27
CA GLY A 208 21.95 -28.90 18.71
C GLY A 208 22.55 -27.52 19.00
N TRP A 209 23.53 -27.10 18.18
CA TRP A 209 24.15 -25.78 18.29
C TRP A 209 23.15 -24.66 17.99
N SER A 210 22.34 -24.78 16.94
CA SER A 210 21.31 -23.77 16.62
C SER A 210 20.19 -23.72 17.67
N GLN A 211 19.75 -24.87 18.21
CA GLN A 211 18.83 -24.91 19.33
C GLN A 211 19.41 -24.19 20.56
N ALA A 212 20.66 -24.50 20.93
CA ALA A 212 21.31 -23.96 22.12
C ALA A 212 21.72 -22.48 22.00
N LYS A 213 22.14 -22.01 20.81
CA LYS A 213 22.65 -20.64 20.62
C LYS A 213 21.61 -19.66 20.06
N ILE A 214 20.60 -20.15 19.33
CA ILE A 214 19.67 -19.29 18.57
C ILE A 214 18.25 -19.38 19.11
N ILE A 215 17.75 -20.58 19.45
CA ILE A 215 16.34 -20.81 19.76
C ILE A 215 16.04 -20.65 21.26
N LEU A 216 16.89 -21.20 22.11
CA LEU A 216 16.64 -21.33 23.55
C LEU A 216 17.15 -20.19 24.45
N PRO A 217 18.22 -19.42 24.16
CA PRO A 217 18.72 -18.46 25.14
C PRO A 217 17.89 -17.17 25.18
N PRO A 218 17.58 -16.62 26.37
CA PRO A 218 16.91 -15.33 26.52
C PRO A 218 17.80 -14.18 25.99
N LEU A 219 17.17 -13.04 25.67
CA LEU A 219 17.86 -11.88 25.10
C LEU A 219 18.78 -11.19 26.13
N ILE A 220 18.34 -11.11 27.41
CA ILE A 220 19.09 -10.50 28.52
C ILE A 220 18.78 -11.27 29.81
N GLY A 221 19.83 -11.68 30.54
CA GLY A 221 19.73 -12.31 31.87
C GLY A 221 19.64 -13.84 31.87
N THR A 222 19.75 -14.43 33.08
CA THR A 222 19.75 -15.89 33.34
C THR A 222 18.36 -16.51 33.47
N HIS A 223 17.30 -15.70 33.51
CA HIS A 223 15.93 -16.17 33.80
C HIS A 223 15.00 -16.07 32.58
N HIS A 224 14.39 -17.21 32.21
CA HIS A 224 13.28 -17.26 31.26
C HIS A 224 12.02 -16.69 31.94
N ARG A 225 11.51 -15.55 31.45
CA ARG A 225 10.25 -14.89 31.86
C ARG A 225 10.24 -14.21 33.24
N ARG A 226 10.95 -13.08 33.38
CA ARG A 226 10.60 -12.09 34.41
C ARG A 226 9.89 -10.90 33.77
N LEU A 227 8.78 -10.48 34.37
CA LEU A 227 8.12 -9.20 34.09
C LEU A 227 8.98 -8.10 34.72
N LEU A 228 9.83 -7.44 33.93
CA LEU A 228 10.47 -6.20 34.35
C LEU A 228 9.58 -5.06 33.84
N GLY A 229 8.87 -4.38 34.74
CA GLY A 229 8.07 -3.20 34.43
C GLY A 229 6.96 -3.41 33.39
N GLY A 230 6.31 -4.58 33.35
CA GLY A 230 5.24 -4.88 32.39
C GLY A 230 5.70 -5.32 30.99
N PHE A 231 7.01 -5.36 30.72
CA PHE A 231 7.56 -5.88 29.46
C PHE A 231 7.96 -7.35 29.61
N THR A 232 7.33 -8.23 28.84
CA THR A 232 7.70 -9.64 28.72
C THR A 232 8.87 -9.74 27.76
N ILE A 233 10.05 -10.16 28.25
CA ILE A 233 11.25 -10.36 27.42
C ILE A 233 10.99 -11.53 26.45
N PRO A 234 10.91 -11.30 25.13
CA PRO A 234 10.62 -12.36 24.18
C PRO A 234 11.81 -13.29 23.97
N THR A 235 11.55 -14.46 23.40
CA THR A 235 12.63 -15.30 22.85
C THR A 235 13.33 -14.56 21.69
N ARG A 236 14.60 -14.85 21.42
CA ARG A 236 15.41 -14.11 20.43
C ARG A 236 14.74 -14.00 19.05
N ILE A 237 14.06 -15.07 18.61
CA ILE A 237 13.37 -15.11 17.31
C ILE A 237 12.14 -14.20 17.31
N GLN A 238 11.34 -14.21 18.38
CA GLN A 238 10.17 -13.32 18.50
C GLN A 238 10.59 -11.85 18.49
N SER A 239 11.67 -11.51 19.22
CA SER A 239 12.23 -10.16 19.20
C SER A 239 12.70 -9.76 17.80
N PHE A 240 13.36 -10.67 17.07
CA PHE A 240 13.77 -10.39 15.69
C PHE A 240 12.59 -10.15 14.76
N VAL A 241 11.53 -10.96 14.85
CA VAL A 241 10.30 -10.77 14.05
C VAL A 241 9.65 -9.42 14.35
N VAL A 242 9.52 -9.07 15.64
CA VAL A 242 8.97 -7.76 16.05
C VAL A 242 9.84 -6.62 15.52
N LEU A 243 11.16 -6.67 15.71
CA LEU A 243 12.07 -5.62 15.24
C LEU A 243 12.04 -5.48 13.71
N ALA A 244 12.02 -6.60 12.98
CA ALA A 244 11.88 -6.58 11.53
C ALA A 244 10.57 -5.93 11.10
N TYR A 245 9.47 -6.23 11.80
CA TYR A 245 8.17 -5.62 11.51
C TYR A 245 8.16 -4.11 11.79
N TRP A 246 8.77 -3.67 12.90
CA TRP A 246 8.94 -2.24 13.22
C TRP A 246 9.80 -1.52 12.18
N ALA A 247 10.97 -2.08 11.84
CA ALA A 247 11.86 -1.49 10.85
C ALA A 247 11.19 -1.37 9.48
N TRP A 248 10.57 -2.45 9.00
CA TRP A 248 9.80 -2.42 7.76
C TRP A 248 8.67 -1.38 7.82
N SER A 249 7.94 -1.35 8.94
CA SER A 249 6.83 -0.42 9.17
C SER A 249 7.22 1.05 9.14
N ILE A 250 8.42 1.39 9.64
CA ILE A 250 8.95 2.76 9.63
C ILE A 250 9.45 3.12 8.23
N ILE A 251 10.20 2.21 7.57
CA ILE A 251 10.75 2.44 6.24
C ILE A 251 9.64 2.74 5.23
N ILE A 252 8.58 1.93 5.19
CA ILE A 252 7.48 2.13 4.21
C ILE A 252 6.70 3.43 4.42
N CYS A 253 6.71 4.01 5.63
CA CYS A 253 6.09 5.30 5.89
C CYS A 253 6.98 6.48 5.44
N ALA A 254 8.28 6.26 5.21
CA ALA A 254 9.24 7.32 4.90
C ALA A 254 9.66 7.37 3.41
N VAL A 255 9.32 6.36 2.61
CA VAL A 255 9.82 6.23 1.23
C VAL A 255 8.70 6.34 0.18
N SER A 256 9.10 6.62 -1.06
CA SER A 256 8.23 6.59 -2.25
C SER A 256 7.20 7.74 -2.35
N TYR A 257 7.54 8.92 -1.84
CA TYR A 257 6.78 10.14 -2.10
C TYR A 257 7.31 10.84 -3.34
N ASN A 258 6.41 11.15 -4.28
CA ASN A 258 6.73 11.96 -5.45
C ASN A 258 6.02 13.32 -5.31
N ILE A 259 6.80 14.32 -4.88
CA ILE A 259 6.32 15.69 -4.65
C ILE A 259 6.86 16.54 -5.79
N PHE A 260 5.99 17.32 -6.42
CA PHE A 260 6.38 18.16 -7.55
C PHE A 260 5.56 19.46 -7.60
N SER A 261 6.10 20.45 -8.32
CA SER A 261 5.47 21.75 -8.52
C SER A 261 5.64 22.20 -9.98
N PRO A 262 4.63 22.81 -10.61
CA PRO A 262 3.28 23.09 -10.10
C PRO A 262 2.43 21.81 -10.01
N ASN A 263 1.46 21.78 -9.10
CA ASN A 263 0.48 20.70 -8.96
C ASN A 263 -0.93 21.31 -8.87
N ILE A 264 -1.90 20.70 -9.56
CA ILE A 264 -3.27 21.21 -9.67
C ILE A 264 -4.09 21.02 -8.39
N TYR A 265 -3.80 19.97 -7.61
CA TYR A 265 -4.54 19.65 -6.40
C TYR A 265 -3.99 20.35 -5.17
N TYR A 266 -2.67 20.40 -5.03
CA TYR A 266 -2.01 20.72 -3.77
C TYR A 266 -0.77 21.60 -3.97
N THR A 267 -0.44 22.43 -2.98
CA THR A 267 0.90 23.03 -2.87
C THR A 267 1.91 21.95 -2.45
N THR A 268 3.21 22.22 -2.57
CA THR A 268 4.25 21.22 -2.25
C THR A 268 4.23 20.77 -0.79
N GLU A 269 3.90 21.68 0.13
CA GLU A 269 3.85 21.41 1.57
C GLU A 269 2.62 20.58 1.91
N VAL A 270 1.45 21.02 1.42
CA VAL A 270 0.18 20.27 1.54
C VAL A 270 0.32 18.88 0.94
N GLN A 271 0.92 18.76 -0.26
CA GLN A 271 1.09 17.47 -0.93
C GLN A 271 1.92 16.50 -0.09
N ALA A 272 2.98 16.98 0.56
CA ALA A 272 3.83 16.15 1.40
C ALA A 272 3.07 15.60 2.61
N TRP A 273 2.38 16.48 3.36
CA TRP A 273 1.62 16.08 4.55
C TRP A 273 0.44 15.17 4.21
N ARG A 274 -0.28 15.50 3.14
CA ARG A 274 -1.40 14.70 2.64
C ARG A 274 -0.99 13.28 2.30
N TYR A 275 0.10 13.10 1.55
CA TYR A 275 0.54 11.75 1.18
C TYR A 275 1.07 10.95 2.37
N ILE A 276 1.71 11.61 3.35
CA ILE A 276 2.13 10.95 4.60
C ILE A 276 0.91 10.50 5.41
N SER A 277 -0.11 11.36 5.53
CA SER A 277 -1.39 11.05 6.17
C SER A 277 -2.04 9.85 5.51
N ASP A 278 -2.33 9.92 4.20
CA ASP A 278 -3.00 8.86 3.44
C ASP A 278 -2.28 7.50 3.61
N ARG A 279 -0.94 7.49 3.48
CA ARG A 279 -0.11 6.31 3.67
C ARG A 279 -0.28 5.71 5.07
N THR A 280 -0.17 6.52 6.11
CA THR A 280 -0.19 6.06 7.51
C THR A 280 -1.61 5.63 7.92
N ALA A 281 -2.65 6.30 7.44
CA ALA A 281 -4.05 5.93 7.60
C ALA A 281 -4.32 4.53 7.02
N VAL A 282 -4.07 4.32 5.71
CA VAL A 282 -4.29 3.01 5.05
C VAL A 282 -3.50 1.90 5.74
N MET A 283 -2.26 2.18 6.12
CA MET A 283 -1.41 1.23 6.85
C MET A 283 -1.96 0.89 8.23
N SER A 284 -2.57 1.85 8.93
CA SER A 284 -3.17 1.60 10.25
C SER A 284 -4.39 0.69 10.14
N TYR A 285 -5.27 0.93 9.17
CA TYR A 285 -6.43 0.08 8.90
C TYR A 285 -6.03 -1.33 8.50
N ALA A 286 -4.97 -1.48 7.68
CA ALA A 286 -4.43 -2.78 7.31
C ALA A 286 -3.94 -3.61 8.52
N ASN A 287 -3.53 -2.96 9.62
CA ASN A 287 -3.12 -3.67 10.84
C ASN A 287 -4.30 -4.20 11.68
N LEU A 288 -5.51 -3.65 11.54
CA LEU A 288 -6.63 -4.02 12.42
C LEU A 288 -7.02 -5.50 12.31
N PRO A 289 -7.18 -6.09 11.10
CA PRO A 289 -7.50 -7.52 10.99
C PRO A 289 -6.38 -8.41 11.55
N VAL A 290 -5.11 -8.03 11.32
CA VAL A 290 -3.95 -8.75 11.86
C VAL A 290 -3.92 -8.70 13.38
N MET A 291 -4.20 -7.52 13.94
CA MET A 291 -4.28 -7.30 15.37
C MET A 291 -5.36 -8.18 16.00
N TRP A 292 -6.57 -8.21 15.41
CA TRP A 292 -7.67 -9.06 15.88
C TRP A 292 -7.37 -10.54 15.73
N MET A 293 -6.72 -10.96 14.65
CA MET A 293 -6.29 -12.35 14.48
C MET A 293 -5.39 -12.79 15.65
N PHE A 294 -4.43 -11.96 16.08
CA PHE A 294 -3.52 -12.32 17.17
C PHE A 294 -4.11 -12.21 18.59
N SER A 295 -5.32 -11.67 18.77
CA SER A 295 -5.95 -11.53 20.09
C SER A 295 -6.64 -12.81 20.58
N GLY A 296 -7.04 -13.70 19.66
CA GLY A 296 -7.82 -14.89 19.96
C GLY A 296 -7.07 -15.96 20.76
N ARG A 297 -7.66 -16.44 21.87
CA ARG A 297 -7.12 -17.53 22.70
C ARG A 297 -7.34 -18.92 22.10
N ASN A 298 -8.38 -19.07 21.27
CA ASN A 298 -8.70 -20.30 20.54
C ASN A 298 -8.72 -19.98 19.04
N ASN A 299 -7.53 -19.90 18.44
CA ASN A 299 -7.34 -19.54 17.04
C ASN A 299 -6.73 -20.73 16.28
N VAL A 300 -7.25 -21.03 15.08
CA VAL A 300 -6.71 -22.06 14.17
C VAL A 300 -5.20 -21.90 13.93
N PHE A 301 -4.69 -20.67 13.90
CA PHE A 301 -3.26 -20.40 13.71
C PHE A 301 -2.41 -20.78 14.93
N LEU A 302 -2.95 -20.73 16.15
CA LEU A 302 -2.26 -21.29 17.34
C LEU A 302 -2.14 -22.81 17.19
N TRP A 303 -3.22 -23.48 16.79
CA TRP A 303 -3.20 -24.90 16.51
C TRP A 303 -2.29 -25.27 15.34
N ALA A 304 -2.19 -24.45 14.29
CA ALA A 304 -1.39 -24.77 13.12
C ALA A 304 0.12 -24.53 13.35
N THR A 305 0.49 -23.46 14.06
CA THR A 305 1.89 -23.12 14.36
C THR A 305 2.44 -23.84 15.59
N GLY A 306 1.59 -24.19 16.56
CA GLY A 306 2.01 -24.71 17.86
C GLY A 306 2.69 -23.70 18.75
N TRP A 307 2.50 -22.41 18.47
CA TRP A 307 2.96 -21.36 19.37
C TRP A 307 2.03 -21.22 20.57
N GLU A 308 2.60 -20.78 21.68
CA GLU A 308 1.81 -20.43 22.85
C GLU A 308 1.04 -19.14 22.62
N PHE A 309 -0.11 -19.00 23.29
CA PHE A 309 -0.88 -17.76 23.31
C PHE A 309 -0.06 -16.54 23.76
N SER A 310 0.94 -16.74 24.62
CA SER A 310 1.88 -15.69 25.04
C SER A 310 2.60 -15.03 23.86
N THR A 311 2.93 -15.80 22.81
CA THR A 311 3.61 -15.32 21.59
C THR A 311 2.65 -14.53 20.70
N PHE A 312 1.43 -15.02 20.51
CA PHE A 312 0.39 -14.30 19.78
C PHE A 312 0.05 -12.97 20.46
N ASN A 313 -0.10 -12.98 21.78
CA ASN A 313 -0.37 -11.77 22.55
C ASN A 313 0.79 -10.76 22.51
N LEU A 314 2.04 -11.22 22.40
CA LEU A 314 3.18 -10.34 22.13
C LEU A 314 3.03 -9.64 20.77
N PHE A 315 2.76 -10.39 19.70
CA PHE A 315 2.56 -9.81 18.37
C PHE A 315 1.35 -8.87 18.32
N HIS A 316 0.22 -9.26 18.92
CA HIS A 316 -0.96 -8.42 19.07
C HIS A 316 -0.61 -7.05 19.66
N ARG A 317 0.12 -7.00 20.79
CA ARG A 317 0.52 -5.73 21.43
C ARG A 317 1.42 -4.87 20.53
N HIS A 318 2.38 -5.47 19.83
CA HIS A 318 3.28 -4.69 18.97
C HIS A 318 2.60 -4.20 17.70
N VAL A 319 1.72 -5.02 17.10
CA VAL A 319 0.88 -4.61 15.97
C VAL A 319 -0.06 -3.47 16.39
N ALA A 320 -0.71 -3.59 17.56
CA ALA A 320 -1.55 -2.54 18.11
C ALA A 320 -0.78 -1.22 18.31
N ARG A 321 0.43 -1.28 18.91
CA ARG A 321 1.28 -0.09 19.11
C ARG A 321 1.65 0.59 17.78
N ILE A 322 2.03 -0.19 16.76
CA ILE A 322 2.35 0.37 15.43
C ILE A 322 1.12 1.01 14.80
N ALA A 323 -0.04 0.35 14.88
CA ALA A 323 -1.29 0.89 14.35
C ALA A 323 -1.67 2.22 15.04
N THR A 324 -1.55 2.28 16.37
CA THR A 324 -1.81 3.51 17.14
C THR A 324 -0.85 4.63 16.77
N LEU A 325 0.47 4.36 16.68
CA LEU A 325 1.43 5.38 16.27
C LEU A 325 1.16 5.92 14.87
N ARG A 326 0.72 5.07 13.94
CA ARG A 326 0.36 5.47 12.59
C ARG A 326 -0.87 6.38 12.54
N ILE A 327 -1.90 6.09 13.34
CA ILE A 327 -3.06 6.98 13.44
C ILE A 327 -2.67 8.32 14.05
N MET A 328 -1.78 8.34 15.04
CA MET A 328 -1.28 9.59 15.61
C MET A 328 -0.54 10.43 14.55
N THR A 329 0.34 9.81 13.76
CA THR A 329 1.04 10.53 12.68
C THR A 329 0.10 11.00 11.59
N ASP A 330 -0.92 10.22 11.25
CA ASP A 330 -1.98 10.61 10.30
C ASP A 330 -2.73 11.85 10.81
N THR A 331 -3.18 11.82 12.07
CA THR A 331 -3.92 12.93 12.68
C THR A 331 -3.08 14.21 12.74
N GLU A 332 -1.79 14.09 13.06
CA GLU A 332 -0.87 15.23 13.09
C GLU A 332 -0.62 15.80 11.69
N ALA A 333 -0.40 14.93 10.69
CA ALA A 333 -0.22 15.35 9.31
C ALA A 333 -1.48 16.04 8.75
N LEU A 334 -2.67 15.57 9.10
CA LEU A 334 -3.94 16.22 8.75
C LEU A 334 -4.10 17.60 9.39
N ASN A 335 -3.67 17.77 10.64
CA ASN A 335 -3.69 19.09 11.29
C ASN A 335 -2.75 20.07 10.56
N LEU A 336 -1.55 19.62 10.19
CA LEU A 336 -0.59 20.43 9.45
C LEU A 336 -1.08 20.78 8.03
N ASP A 337 -1.78 19.87 7.37
CA ASP A 337 -2.47 20.13 6.10
C ASP A 337 -3.52 21.24 6.27
N CYS A 338 -4.41 21.13 7.28
CA CYS A 338 -5.41 22.15 7.59
C CYS A 338 -4.83 23.53 7.91
N ASP A 339 -3.68 23.60 8.59
CA ASP A 339 -3.01 24.88 8.92
C ASP A 339 -2.34 25.54 7.70
N SER A 340 -2.12 24.78 6.63
CA SER A 340 -1.39 25.23 5.42
C SER A 340 -2.29 25.62 4.24
N GLN A 341 -3.61 25.40 4.36
CA GLN A 341 -4.65 25.84 3.42
C GLN A 341 -5.25 27.19 3.86
#